data_AF-A0A916T2K0-F1
#
_entry.id   AF-A0A916T2K0-F1
#
_cell.length_a   1.000
_cell.length_b   1.000
_cell.length_c   1.000
_cell.angle_alpha   90.00
_cell.angle_beta   90.00
_cell.angle_gamma   90.00
#
_symmetry.space_group_name_H-M   'P 1'
#
loop_
_entity.id
_entity.type
_entity.pdbx_description
1 polymer ?
#
loop_
_entity_poly.entity_id
_entity_poly.type
_entity_poly.pdbx_seq_one_letter_code
_entity_poly.pdbx_strand_id
1 'polypeptide(L)'
;MRVIGFVIWRTIVESWNGSIFGRSAQAAFWQTLSLPPLLLGLLGTIGYIGGLFGPDTIDIVHSRIIGFANRTFSEDVVTQIISPTVDNVLGRGRAEIISVGFVLSLWAGSSAVSSFVDSIVAAHDQHTVRNPVWQRIFALGLYVFFLIGAVFVLPMVALGPTYIGRIVPDSWHPLSTHIIEYGYFPAVGLLLVIALTTLYRVALPKPLPWHRLMIGAILAGVVFWCASTILRIYLAYVTSTGYTYGALAAPIAFLLFTFFLGFSVILGAELNAVIQQMWPAGPTHVDQVRDWMAAQTADISEQIKVWPTKLPTGPIRRTSSPHPSDSARSPQSRAPEPCAPASSVPDNDRIHADAGRRSETSGPDTAGSTPDARIRRPGSSDPGIPGTRTAMPGRRRLVTDRARSQGPAHGSPAAPEGRPRRRVEQHTPYDPRTPDDRRAPDD
;
A
#
# COMPACT_ATOMS: atom_id res chain seq x y z
N MET A 1 27.97 -18.50 -7.89
CA MET A 1 27.06 -18.44 -9.06
C MET A 1 25.77 -19.22 -8.85
N ARG A 2 25.74 -20.57 -8.83
CA ARG A 2 24.49 -21.39 -8.72
C ARG A 2 23.45 -20.86 -7.71
N VAL A 3 23.87 -20.54 -6.48
CA VAL A 3 23.00 -19.99 -5.42
C VAL A 3 22.31 -18.68 -5.83
N ILE A 4 23.03 -17.75 -6.45
CA ILE A 4 22.48 -16.44 -6.86
C ILE A 4 21.42 -16.62 -7.96
N GLY A 5 21.68 -17.52 -8.93
CA GLY A 5 20.69 -17.87 -9.95
C GLY A 5 19.41 -18.47 -9.36
N PHE A 6 19.53 -19.32 -8.33
CA PHE A 6 18.39 -19.87 -7.60
C PHE A 6 17.60 -18.80 -6.82
N VAL A 7 18.28 -17.85 -6.16
CA VAL A 7 17.65 -16.71 -5.47
C VAL A 7 16.83 -15.87 -6.45
N ILE A 8 17.43 -15.51 -7.59
CA ILE A 8 16.77 -14.70 -8.64
C ILE A 8 15.57 -15.46 -9.22
N TRP A 9 15.75 -16.74 -9.58
CA TRP A 9 14.66 -17.57 -10.13
C TRP A 9 13.48 -17.70 -9.15
N ARG A 10 13.76 -18.00 -7.87
CA ARG A 10 12.72 -18.09 -6.83
C ARG A 10 12.00 -16.75 -6.65
N THR A 11 12.73 -15.63 -6.66
CA THR A 11 12.13 -14.28 -6.57
C THR A 11 11.18 -14.00 -7.75
N ILE A 12 11.56 -14.39 -8.97
CA ILE A 12 10.71 -14.22 -10.17
C ILE A 12 9.44 -15.08 -10.08
N VAL A 13 9.58 -16.34 -9.70
CA VAL A 13 8.45 -17.28 -9.54
C VAL A 13 7.49 -16.79 -8.45
N GLU A 14 8.00 -16.39 -7.29
CA GLU A 14 7.16 -15.92 -6.19
C GLU A 14 6.46 -14.60 -6.51
N SER A 15 7.16 -13.66 -7.18
CA SER A 15 6.54 -12.41 -7.67
C SER A 15 5.39 -12.68 -8.64
N TRP A 16 5.53 -13.69 -9.52
CA TRP A 16 4.49 -14.08 -10.46
C TRP A 16 3.29 -14.70 -9.75
N ASN A 17 3.52 -15.67 -8.85
CA ASN A 17 2.49 -16.30 -8.03
C ASN A 17 1.75 -15.28 -7.14
N GLY A 18 2.49 -14.36 -6.53
CA GLY A 18 2.00 -13.26 -5.70
C GLY A 18 1.19 -12.21 -6.47
N SER A 19 0.99 -12.35 -7.78
CA SER A 19 0.27 -11.40 -8.65
C SER A 19 0.86 -9.99 -8.65
N ILE A 20 2.19 -9.87 -8.69
CA ILE A 20 2.92 -8.58 -8.65
C ILE A 20 2.35 -7.52 -9.58
N PHE A 21 1.95 -7.87 -10.80
CA PHE A 21 1.36 -6.94 -11.77
C PHE A 21 0.04 -6.33 -11.26
N GLY A 22 -0.83 -7.12 -10.64
CA GLY A 22 -2.11 -6.65 -10.09
C GLY A 22 -1.91 -5.74 -8.88
N ARG A 23 -1.04 -6.16 -7.94
CA ARG A 23 -0.65 -5.36 -6.77
C ARG A 23 -0.03 -4.02 -7.18
N SER A 24 0.84 -4.03 -8.20
CA SER A 24 1.47 -2.82 -8.77
C SER A 24 0.47 -1.90 -9.44
N ALA A 25 -0.48 -2.44 -10.21
CA ALA A 25 -1.54 -1.66 -10.85
C ALA A 25 -2.48 -1.01 -9.83
N GLN A 26 -2.84 -1.73 -8.75
CA GLN A 26 -3.61 -1.17 -7.64
C GLN A 26 -2.89 0.01 -6.98
N ALA A 27 -1.59 -0.15 -6.68
CA ALA A 27 -0.78 0.95 -6.13
C ALA A 27 -0.64 2.12 -7.11
N ALA A 28 -0.47 1.87 -8.41
CA ALA A 28 -0.37 2.90 -9.45
C ALA A 28 -1.65 3.73 -9.57
N PHE A 29 -2.80 3.06 -9.58
CA PHE A 29 -4.12 3.69 -9.61
C PHE A 29 -4.32 4.67 -8.43
N TRP A 30 -4.04 4.22 -7.20
CA TRP A 30 -4.19 5.07 -6.01
C TRP A 30 -3.19 6.22 -5.96
N GLN A 31 -1.92 6.00 -6.36
CA GLN A 31 -0.94 7.08 -6.54
C GLN A 31 -1.45 8.11 -7.55
N THR A 32 -1.92 7.66 -8.71
CA THR A 32 -2.39 8.49 -9.82
C THR A 32 -3.58 9.36 -9.42
N LEU A 33 -4.56 8.79 -8.69
CA LEU A 33 -5.69 9.55 -8.16
C LEU A 33 -5.30 10.56 -7.07
N SER A 34 -4.27 10.26 -6.27
CA SER A 34 -3.86 11.15 -5.17
C SER A 34 -3.14 12.41 -5.65
N LEU A 35 -2.29 12.33 -6.68
CA LEU A 35 -1.31 13.38 -6.96
C LEU A 35 -1.91 14.72 -7.42
N PRO A 36 -2.84 14.81 -8.40
CA PRO A 36 -3.39 16.11 -8.81
C PRO A 36 -4.09 16.88 -7.67
N PRO A 37 -5.02 16.29 -6.89
CA PRO A 37 -5.63 17.01 -5.77
C PRO A 37 -4.67 17.22 -4.58
N LEU A 38 -3.62 16.41 -4.42
CA LEU A 38 -2.56 16.65 -3.43
C LEU A 38 -1.78 17.94 -3.75
N LEU A 39 -1.38 18.13 -5.00
CA LEU A 39 -0.64 19.31 -5.44
C LEU A 39 -1.49 20.59 -5.28
N LEU A 40 -2.77 20.54 -5.64
CA LEU A 40 -3.70 21.66 -5.44
C LEU A 40 -3.91 21.95 -3.94
N GLY A 41 -4.06 20.92 -3.11
CA GLY A 41 -4.18 21.06 -1.65
C GLY A 41 -2.94 21.67 -1.00
N LEU A 42 -1.75 21.21 -1.38
CA LEU A 42 -0.48 21.75 -0.87
C LEU A 42 -0.26 23.20 -1.32
N LEU A 43 -0.55 23.53 -2.57
CA LEU A 43 -0.43 24.89 -3.10
C LEU A 43 -1.44 25.85 -2.45
N GLY A 44 -2.70 25.43 -2.26
CA GLY A 44 -3.70 26.24 -1.56
C GLY A 44 -3.41 26.39 -0.06
N THR A 45 -2.77 25.38 0.55
CA THR A 45 -2.23 25.51 1.92
C THR A 45 -1.18 26.62 1.97
N ILE A 46 -0.27 26.70 1.00
CA ILE A 46 0.71 27.80 0.89
C ILE A 46 0.02 29.15 0.65
N GLY A 47 -1.04 29.23 -0.15
CA GLY A 47 -1.84 30.45 -0.31
C GLY A 47 -2.48 30.94 1.00
N TYR A 48 -2.82 30.02 1.91
CA TYR A 48 -3.38 30.35 3.22
C TYR A 48 -2.29 30.72 4.26
N ILE A 49 -1.24 29.92 4.40
CA ILE A 49 -0.20 30.12 5.42
C ILE A 49 0.94 31.04 4.99
N GLY A 50 1.10 31.34 3.69
CA GLY A 50 2.26 32.06 3.14
C GLY A 50 2.47 33.44 3.76
N GLY A 51 1.38 34.14 4.09
CA GLY A 51 1.45 35.44 4.79
C GLY A 51 2.04 35.38 6.20
N LEU A 52 2.17 34.20 6.81
CA LEU A 52 2.87 33.99 8.09
C LEU A 52 4.40 33.93 7.93
N PHE A 53 4.90 33.66 6.71
CA PHE A 53 6.33 33.53 6.41
C PHE A 53 6.93 34.80 5.79
N GLY A 54 6.09 35.74 5.37
CA GLY A 54 6.47 37.05 4.82
C GLY A 54 5.57 37.44 3.64
N PRO A 55 5.33 38.73 3.39
CA PRO A 55 4.38 39.21 2.37
C PRO A 55 4.71 38.63 0.98
N ASP A 56 5.98 38.68 0.61
CA ASP A 56 6.49 38.28 -0.72
C ASP A 56 6.52 36.74 -0.92
N THR A 57 6.20 35.94 0.11
CA THR A 57 6.30 34.47 0.06
C THR A 57 5.43 33.88 -1.05
N ILE A 58 4.23 34.44 -1.25
CA ILE A 58 3.29 33.98 -2.28
C ILE A 58 3.84 34.30 -3.69
N ASP A 59 4.40 35.48 -3.89
CA ASP A 59 5.00 35.90 -5.18
C ASP A 59 6.30 35.15 -5.50
N ILE A 60 7.10 34.83 -4.48
CA ILE A 60 8.27 33.96 -4.61
C ILE A 60 7.84 32.55 -5.02
N VAL A 61 6.82 31.97 -4.38
CA VAL A 61 6.32 30.63 -4.77
C VAL A 61 5.70 30.65 -6.17
N HIS A 62 4.89 31.66 -6.49
CA HIS A 62 4.28 31.83 -7.80
C HIS A 62 5.34 31.92 -8.92
N SER A 63 6.28 32.87 -8.81
CA SER A 63 7.34 33.07 -9.80
C SER A 63 8.26 31.85 -9.95
N ARG A 64 8.49 31.06 -8.88
CA ARG A 64 9.22 29.79 -8.96
C ARG A 64 8.45 28.72 -9.73
N ILE A 65 7.12 28.63 -9.56
CA ILE A 65 6.28 27.67 -10.29
C ILE A 65 6.20 28.04 -11.78
N ILE A 66 5.87 29.29 -12.12
CA ILE A 66 5.82 29.74 -13.53
C ILE A 66 7.20 29.65 -14.18
N GLY A 67 8.26 30.05 -13.47
CA GLY A 67 9.64 29.92 -13.91
C GLY A 67 10.14 28.48 -14.03
N PHE A 68 9.45 27.48 -13.49
CA PHE A 68 9.68 26.05 -13.77
C PHE A 68 8.82 25.58 -14.95
N ALA A 69 7.56 25.98 -14.99
CA ALA A 69 6.61 25.64 -16.05
C ALA A 69 7.11 26.10 -17.44
N ASN A 70 7.58 27.35 -17.57
CA ASN A 70 8.16 27.90 -18.81
C ASN A 70 9.45 27.19 -19.28
N ARG A 71 10.07 26.35 -18.44
CA ARG A 71 11.23 25.50 -18.82
C ARG A 71 10.85 24.05 -19.11
N THR A 72 9.57 23.68 -18.97
CA THR A 72 9.08 22.30 -19.01
C THR A 72 7.94 22.10 -20.01
N PHE A 73 7.15 23.14 -20.28
CA PHE A 73 5.96 23.11 -21.14
C PHE A 73 5.99 24.27 -22.15
N SER A 74 5.17 24.17 -23.21
CA SER A 74 4.96 25.28 -24.15
C SER A 74 4.30 26.48 -23.46
N GLU A 75 4.60 27.69 -23.92
CA GLU A 75 4.08 28.95 -23.37
C GLU A 75 2.54 29.01 -23.37
N ASP A 76 1.87 28.43 -24.37
CA ASP A 76 0.41 28.23 -24.39
C ASP A 76 -0.10 27.45 -23.17
N VAL A 77 0.58 26.36 -22.81
CA VAL A 77 0.19 25.51 -21.67
C VAL A 77 0.39 26.27 -20.36
N VAL A 78 1.46 27.06 -20.27
CA VAL A 78 1.72 27.84 -19.05
C VAL A 78 0.73 28.99 -18.89
N THR A 79 0.47 29.75 -19.97
CA THR A 79 -0.41 30.92 -19.94
C THR A 79 -1.90 30.56 -19.87
N GLN A 80 -2.36 29.52 -20.58
CA GLN A 80 -3.78 29.16 -20.65
C GLN A 80 -4.23 28.21 -19.52
N ILE A 81 -3.31 27.40 -18.96
CA ILE A 81 -3.65 26.35 -17.97
C ILE A 81 -2.93 26.57 -16.64
N ILE A 82 -1.60 26.70 -16.64
CA ILE A 82 -0.83 26.65 -15.39
C ILE A 82 -0.96 27.94 -14.56
N SER A 83 -0.69 29.12 -15.13
CA SER A 83 -0.86 30.39 -14.38
C SER A 83 -2.28 30.53 -13.85
N PRO A 84 -3.35 30.44 -14.66
CA PRO A 84 -4.71 30.58 -14.15
C PRO A 84 -5.04 29.57 -13.05
N THR A 85 -4.47 28.35 -13.08
CA THR A 85 -4.63 27.36 -12.00
C THR A 85 -3.89 27.79 -10.73
N VAL A 86 -2.64 28.24 -10.84
CA VAL A 86 -1.83 28.69 -9.70
C VAL A 86 -2.44 29.96 -9.07
N ASP A 87 -2.82 30.93 -9.89
CA ASP A 87 -3.50 32.17 -9.50
C ASP A 87 -4.83 31.89 -8.76
N ASN A 88 -5.64 30.95 -9.25
CA ASN A 88 -6.91 30.56 -8.60
C ASN A 88 -6.74 29.73 -7.31
N VAL A 89 -5.54 29.21 -7.02
CA VAL A 89 -5.27 28.32 -5.88
C VAL A 89 -4.45 29.02 -4.79
N LEU A 90 -3.51 29.90 -5.16
CA LEU A 90 -2.89 30.85 -4.24
C LEU A 90 -3.87 31.99 -3.87
N GLY A 91 -4.73 32.39 -4.80
CA GLY A 91 -5.85 33.29 -4.54
C GLY A 91 -6.92 32.65 -3.65
N ARG A 92 -7.47 33.44 -2.72
CA ARG A 92 -8.38 32.97 -1.64
C ARG A 92 -9.75 32.43 -2.11
N GLY A 93 -10.03 32.39 -3.42
CA GLY A 93 -11.37 32.20 -3.96
C GLY A 93 -11.93 30.77 -4.01
N ARG A 94 -11.14 29.73 -3.69
CA ARG A 94 -11.54 28.32 -3.89
C ARG A 94 -11.22 27.36 -2.73
N ALA A 95 -11.11 27.88 -1.50
CA ALA A 95 -10.71 27.11 -0.32
C ALA A 95 -11.52 25.82 -0.08
N GLU A 96 -12.83 25.82 -0.36
CA GLU A 96 -13.71 24.64 -0.22
C GLU A 96 -13.31 23.49 -1.16
N ILE A 97 -13.17 23.79 -2.46
CA ILE A 97 -12.80 22.82 -3.50
C ILE A 97 -11.40 22.26 -3.24
N ILE A 98 -10.47 23.14 -2.84
CA ILE A 98 -9.10 22.78 -2.45
C ILE A 98 -9.11 21.83 -1.25
N SER A 99 -9.92 22.11 -0.23
CA SER A 99 -10.03 21.29 0.99
C SER A 99 -10.64 19.92 0.72
N VAL A 100 -11.73 19.85 -0.05
CA VAL A 100 -12.35 18.58 -0.46
C VAL A 100 -11.38 17.76 -1.31
N GLY A 101 -10.68 18.39 -2.25
CA GLY A 101 -9.61 17.77 -3.03
C GLY A 101 -8.52 17.19 -2.13
N PHE A 102 -8.01 17.97 -1.18
CA PHE A 102 -6.97 17.52 -0.26
C PHE A 102 -7.43 16.34 0.62
N VAL A 103 -8.65 16.33 1.12
CA VAL A 103 -9.19 15.17 1.86
C VAL A 103 -9.27 13.91 0.96
N LEU A 104 -9.70 14.06 -0.29
CA LEU A 104 -9.70 12.97 -1.27
C LEU A 104 -8.27 12.49 -1.61
N SER A 105 -7.28 13.39 -1.64
CA SER A 105 -5.89 13.04 -1.91
C SER A 105 -5.23 12.30 -0.74
N LEU A 106 -5.52 12.69 0.51
CA LEU A 106 -5.13 11.93 1.70
C LEU A 106 -5.75 10.52 1.72
N TRP A 107 -7.01 10.38 1.32
CA TRP A 107 -7.68 9.07 1.23
C TRP A 107 -7.12 8.19 0.11
N ALA A 108 -6.90 8.74 -1.09
CA ALA A 108 -6.27 8.01 -2.19
C ALA A 108 -4.80 7.65 -1.88
N GLY A 109 -4.03 8.58 -1.32
CA GLY A 109 -2.63 8.38 -0.95
C GLY A 109 -2.44 7.35 0.17
N SER A 110 -3.28 7.37 1.21
CA SER A 110 -3.32 6.31 2.22
C SER A 110 -3.74 4.95 1.65
N SER A 111 -4.57 4.93 0.59
CA SER A 111 -4.91 3.70 -0.14
C SER A 111 -3.76 3.17 -1.01
N ALA A 112 -2.91 4.05 -1.55
CA ALA A 112 -1.66 3.65 -2.20
C ALA A 112 -0.66 3.06 -1.21
N VAL A 113 -0.51 3.69 -0.04
CA VAL A 113 0.37 3.20 1.02
C VAL A 113 -0.16 1.90 1.64
N SER A 114 -1.47 1.71 1.79
CA SER A 114 -2.00 0.41 2.20
C SER A 114 -1.70 -0.65 1.14
N SER A 115 -1.86 -0.37 -0.16
CA SER A 115 -1.47 -1.30 -1.23
C SER A 115 0.00 -1.71 -1.17
N PHE A 116 0.92 -0.80 -0.80
CA PHE A 116 2.32 -1.16 -0.55
C PHE A 116 2.49 -2.02 0.71
N VAL A 117 1.93 -1.60 1.85
CA VAL A 117 2.01 -2.36 3.11
C VAL A 117 1.48 -3.77 2.92
N ASP A 118 0.29 -3.92 2.34
CA ASP A 118 -0.37 -5.20 2.12
C ASP A 118 0.46 -6.11 1.21
N SER A 119 1.10 -5.55 0.17
CA SER A 119 2.00 -6.29 -0.72
C SER A 119 3.29 -6.73 -0.02
N ILE A 120 3.93 -5.85 0.75
CA ILE A 120 5.16 -6.13 1.49
C ILE A 120 4.92 -7.18 2.58
N VAL A 121 3.77 -7.09 3.26
CA VAL A 121 3.33 -8.03 4.31
C VAL A 121 2.99 -9.39 3.73
N ALA A 122 2.32 -9.44 2.58
CA ALA A 122 2.03 -10.69 1.87
C ALA A 122 3.31 -11.37 1.35
N ALA A 123 4.26 -10.62 0.80
CA ALA A 123 5.56 -11.14 0.35
C ALA A 123 6.32 -11.87 1.48
N HIS A 124 6.25 -11.36 2.72
CA HIS A 124 6.91 -11.95 3.89
C HIS A 124 6.04 -12.96 4.66
N ASP A 125 4.94 -13.44 4.08
CA ASP A 125 3.95 -14.33 4.70
C ASP A 125 3.27 -13.80 5.99
N GLN A 126 3.48 -12.53 6.37
CA GLN A 126 3.05 -11.97 7.66
C GLN A 126 1.57 -11.50 7.70
N HIS A 127 0.69 -12.19 6.99
CA HIS A 127 -0.71 -11.79 6.73
C HIS A 127 -1.64 -11.93 7.96
N THR A 128 -1.33 -11.24 9.05
CA THR A 128 -2.14 -11.23 10.28
C THR A 128 -3.52 -10.62 10.05
N VAL A 129 -4.57 -11.25 10.59
CA VAL A 129 -5.94 -10.72 10.59
C VAL A 129 -6.02 -9.48 11.47
N ARG A 130 -5.78 -8.31 10.88
CA ARG A 130 -5.73 -7.01 11.54
C ARG A 130 -7.09 -6.32 11.41
N ASN A 131 -7.51 -5.57 12.42
CA ASN A 131 -8.75 -4.78 12.34
C ASN A 131 -8.63 -3.75 11.18
N PRO A 132 -9.55 -3.74 10.20
CA PRO A 132 -9.42 -2.91 8.99
C PRO A 132 -9.40 -1.40 9.30
N VAL A 133 -10.01 -0.95 10.40
CA VAL A 133 -9.96 0.46 10.84
C VAL A 133 -8.53 0.82 11.26
N TRP A 134 -7.86 -0.04 12.03
CA TRP A 134 -6.48 0.18 12.45
C TRP A 134 -5.48 0.09 11.29
N GLN A 135 -5.72 -0.77 10.31
CA GLN A 135 -4.94 -0.84 9.07
C GLN A 135 -5.05 0.46 8.26
N ARG A 136 -6.25 1.04 8.17
CA ARG A 136 -6.48 2.34 7.53
C ARG A 136 -5.81 3.51 8.26
N ILE A 137 -5.92 3.57 9.60
CA ILE A 137 -5.25 4.61 10.41
C ILE A 137 -3.72 4.49 10.27
N PHE A 138 -3.18 3.27 10.31
CA PHE A 138 -1.75 3.01 10.13
C PHE A 138 -1.26 3.46 8.74
N ALA A 139 -1.97 3.09 7.67
CA ALA A 139 -1.62 3.49 6.31
C ALA A 139 -1.71 5.01 6.09
N LEU A 140 -2.69 5.69 6.73
CA LEU A 140 -2.79 7.14 6.72
C LEU A 140 -1.62 7.81 7.47
N GLY A 141 -1.27 7.33 8.67
CA GLY A 141 -0.12 7.84 9.42
C GLY A 141 1.21 7.65 8.68
N LEU A 142 1.39 6.49 8.05
CA LEU A 142 2.57 6.19 7.23
C LEU A 142 2.62 7.05 5.95
N TYR A 143 1.46 7.28 5.31
CA TYR A 143 1.35 8.21 4.18
C TYR A 143 1.70 9.64 4.58
N VAL A 144 1.15 10.15 5.70
CA VAL A 144 1.46 11.50 6.20
C VAL A 144 2.95 11.63 6.58
N PHE A 145 3.55 10.61 7.18
CA PHE A 145 5.00 10.58 7.45
C PHE A 145 5.83 10.72 6.17
N PHE A 146 5.55 9.89 5.15
CA PHE A 146 6.26 9.97 3.87
C PHE A 146 5.95 11.25 3.09
N LEU A 147 4.74 11.81 3.21
CA LEU A 147 4.35 13.08 2.60
C LEU A 147 5.11 14.27 3.22
N ILE A 148 5.16 14.36 4.56
CA ILE A 148 5.94 15.39 5.26
C ILE A 148 7.43 15.24 4.92
N GLY A 149 7.95 14.01 4.93
CA GLY A 149 9.30 13.71 4.48
C GLY A 149 9.55 14.20 3.05
N ALA A 150 8.65 13.90 2.12
CA ALA A 150 8.76 14.34 0.73
C ALA A 150 8.73 15.87 0.56
N VAL A 151 7.88 16.58 1.31
CA VAL A 151 7.78 18.05 1.25
C VAL A 151 9.10 18.74 1.61
N PHE A 152 9.91 18.19 2.52
CA PHE A 152 11.24 18.72 2.82
C PHE A 152 12.34 18.13 1.91
N VAL A 153 12.30 16.82 1.66
CA VAL A 153 13.38 16.10 0.99
C VAL A 153 13.40 16.35 -0.53
N LEU A 154 12.26 16.38 -1.22
CA LEU A 154 12.26 16.56 -2.68
C LEU A 154 12.80 17.93 -3.10
N PRO A 155 12.42 19.06 -2.46
CA PRO A 155 13.05 20.35 -2.74
C PRO A 155 14.54 20.36 -2.41
N MET A 156 14.96 19.78 -1.28
CA MET A 156 16.37 19.74 -0.89
C MET A 156 17.24 18.92 -1.85
N VAL A 157 16.69 17.82 -2.41
CA VAL A 157 17.32 17.06 -3.50
C VAL A 157 17.34 17.89 -4.78
N ALA A 158 16.19 18.34 -5.28
CA ALA A 158 16.05 19.02 -6.57
C ALA A 158 16.83 20.35 -6.65
N LEU A 159 17.03 21.03 -5.52
CA LEU A 159 17.77 22.28 -5.42
C LEU A 159 19.23 22.09 -4.95
N GLY A 160 19.58 20.90 -4.44
CA GLY A 160 20.86 20.61 -3.79
C GLY A 160 22.09 21.09 -4.57
N PRO A 161 22.29 20.66 -5.84
CA PRO A 161 23.44 21.11 -6.64
C PRO A 161 23.50 22.63 -6.82
N THR A 162 22.35 23.29 -6.97
CA THR A 162 22.24 24.75 -7.17
C THR A 162 22.51 25.56 -5.90
N TYR A 163 22.21 25.02 -4.71
CA TYR A 163 22.48 25.68 -3.44
C TYR A 163 23.89 25.41 -2.94
N ILE A 164 24.40 24.18 -3.05
CA ILE A 164 25.79 23.85 -2.65
C ILE A 164 26.77 24.70 -3.47
N GLY A 165 26.58 24.79 -4.80
CA GLY A 165 27.37 25.65 -5.69
C GLY A 165 27.22 27.16 -5.49
N ARG A 166 26.43 27.62 -4.50
CA ARG A 166 26.31 29.03 -4.08
C ARG A 166 26.86 29.30 -2.67
N ILE A 167 27.09 28.25 -1.89
CA ILE A 167 27.54 28.34 -0.49
C ILE A 167 29.05 28.08 -0.39
N VAL A 168 29.62 27.33 -1.33
CA VAL A 168 31.07 27.08 -1.39
C VAL A 168 31.81 28.29 -1.98
N PRO A 169 32.86 28.83 -1.32
CA PRO A 169 33.67 29.92 -1.86
C PRO A 169 34.42 29.55 -3.15
N ASP A 170 34.70 30.54 -4.00
CA ASP A 170 35.34 30.35 -5.32
C ASP A 170 36.69 29.62 -5.26
N SER A 171 37.45 29.80 -4.17
CA SER A 171 38.74 29.12 -3.93
C SER A 171 38.62 27.60 -3.71
N TRP A 172 37.42 27.09 -3.42
CA TRP A 172 37.11 25.66 -3.25
C TRP A 172 36.32 25.10 -4.45
N HIS A 173 35.96 25.94 -5.41
CA HIS A 173 35.05 25.58 -6.51
C HIS A 173 35.48 24.35 -7.33
N PRO A 174 36.79 24.10 -7.64
CA PRO A 174 37.20 22.90 -8.37
C PRO A 174 36.92 21.60 -7.61
N LEU A 175 37.16 21.60 -6.29
CA LEU A 175 36.90 20.45 -5.42
C LEU A 175 35.39 20.26 -5.19
N SER A 176 34.67 21.37 -5.02
CA SER A 176 33.21 21.39 -4.89
C SER A 176 32.51 20.80 -6.12
N THR A 177 32.89 21.22 -7.33
CA THR A 177 32.26 20.71 -8.56
C THR A 177 32.38 19.20 -8.66
N HIS A 178 33.57 18.63 -8.40
CA HIS A 178 33.78 17.17 -8.41
C HIS A 178 32.96 16.46 -7.30
N ILE A 179 32.91 17.01 -6.08
CA ILE A 179 32.13 16.41 -4.98
C ILE A 179 30.62 16.48 -5.26
N ILE A 180 30.12 17.54 -5.88
CA ILE A 180 28.72 17.66 -6.30
C ILE A 180 28.42 16.67 -7.43
N GLU A 181 29.23 16.65 -8.49
CA GLU A 181 29.00 15.83 -9.69
C GLU A 181 29.04 14.33 -9.39
N TYR A 182 30.06 13.86 -8.67
CA TYR A 182 30.21 12.43 -8.33
C TYR A 182 29.49 12.02 -7.05
N GLY A 183 29.29 12.93 -6.09
CA GLY A 183 28.70 12.62 -4.78
C GLY A 183 27.17 12.73 -4.73
N TYR A 184 26.55 13.60 -5.53
CA TYR A 184 25.10 13.83 -5.50
C TYR A 184 24.30 12.58 -5.89
N PHE A 185 24.62 11.92 -7.01
CA PHE A 185 23.88 10.74 -7.46
C PHE A 185 23.95 9.56 -6.45
N PRO A 186 25.13 9.19 -5.89
CA PRO A 186 25.20 8.23 -4.79
C PRO A 186 24.45 8.67 -3.54
N ALA A 187 24.47 9.96 -3.17
CA ALA A 187 23.73 10.45 -2.01
C ALA A 187 22.19 10.32 -2.19
N VAL A 188 21.67 10.65 -3.37
CA VAL A 188 20.25 10.44 -3.72
C VAL A 188 19.90 8.95 -3.78
N GLY A 189 20.80 8.11 -4.29
CA GLY A 189 20.62 6.65 -4.27
C GLY A 189 20.59 6.07 -2.85
N LEU A 190 21.49 6.51 -1.97
CA LEU A 190 21.54 6.12 -0.56
C LEU A 190 20.27 6.58 0.19
N LEU A 191 19.83 7.82 -0.04
CA LEU A 191 18.59 8.38 0.48
C LEU A 191 17.36 7.57 0.05
N LEU A 192 17.30 7.16 -1.22
CA LEU A 192 16.26 6.27 -1.73
C LEU A 192 16.29 4.89 -1.05
N VAL A 193 17.48 4.29 -0.90
CA VAL A 193 17.64 3.01 -0.18
C VAL A 193 17.22 3.14 1.28
N ILE A 194 17.54 4.24 1.96
CA ILE A 194 17.10 4.55 3.33
C ILE A 194 15.58 4.66 3.41
N ALA A 195 14.94 5.39 2.47
CA ALA A 195 13.50 5.55 2.43
C ALA A 195 12.77 4.21 2.19
N LEU A 196 13.25 3.39 1.23
CA LEU A 196 12.70 2.07 0.92
C LEU A 196 12.91 1.07 2.06
N THR A 197 14.10 1.07 2.69
CA THR A 197 14.38 0.22 3.86
C THR A 197 13.51 0.60 5.05
N THR A 198 13.22 1.90 5.22
CA THR A 198 12.25 2.40 6.22
C THR A 198 10.84 1.93 5.90
N LEU A 199 10.39 2.06 4.65
CA LEU A 199 9.07 1.60 4.20
C LEU A 199 8.88 0.10 4.48
N TYR A 200 9.84 -0.73 4.07
CA TYR A 200 9.78 -2.16 4.36
C TYR A 200 9.74 -2.44 5.86
N ARG A 201 10.66 -1.86 6.65
CA ARG A 201 10.75 -2.15 8.09
C ARG A 201 9.49 -1.72 8.84
N VAL A 202 8.87 -0.60 8.46
CA VAL A 202 7.65 -0.10 9.13
C VAL A 202 6.41 -0.88 8.68
N ALA A 203 6.34 -1.36 7.43
CA ALA A 203 5.22 -2.13 6.92
C ALA A 203 5.02 -3.49 7.61
N LEU A 204 6.11 -4.21 7.95
CA LEU A 204 6.02 -5.55 8.55
C LEU A 204 5.59 -5.53 10.03
N PRO A 205 4.54 -6.29 10.42
CA PRO A 205 4.17 -6.49 11.83
C PRO A 205 5.28 -7.06 12.72
N LYS A 206 6.16 -7.91 12.17
CA LYS A 206 7.38 -8.41 12.82
C LYS A 206 8.60 -7.89 12.03
N PRO A 207 9.18 -6.74 12.41
CA PRO A 207 10.11 -5.98 11.56
C PRO A 207 11.53 -6.56 11.55
N LEU A 208 12.01 -6.97 10.36
CA LEU A 208 13.36 -7.48 10.17
C LEU A 208 14.47 -6.44 10.50
N PRO A 209 15.68 -6.88 10.91
CA PRO A 209 16.86 -6.02 11.02
C PRO A 209 17.14 -5.20 9.76
N TRP A 210 17.45 -3.91 9.93
CA TRP A 210 17.65 -2.92 8.84
C TRP A 210 18.52 -3.46 7.69
N HIS A 211 19.70 -3.99 8.00
CA HIS A 211 20.68 -4.47 7.01
C HIS A 211 20.15 -5.58 6.09
N ARG A 212 19.14 -6.35 6.52
CA ARG A 212 18.55 -7.43 5.70
C ARG A 212 17.62 -6.89 4.62
N LEU A 213 16.92 -5.80 4.94
CA LEU A 213 15.94 -5.16 4.05
C LEU A 213 16.61 -4.25 3.00
N MET A 214 17.88 -3.87 3.22
CA MET A 214 18.65 -3.04 2.29
C MET A 214 18.91 -3.71 0.94
N ILE A 215 19.04 -5.04 0.87
CA ILE A 215 19.36 -5.73 -0.40
C ILE A 215 18.19 -5.60 -1.38
N GLY A 216 16.96 -5.85 -0.94
CA GLY A 216 15.75 -5.59 -1.72
C GLY A 216 15.49 -4.11 -1.97
N ALA A 217 15.92 -3.21 -1.09
CA ALA A 217 15.84 -1.76 -1.32
C ALA A 217 16.81 -1.30 -2.43
N ILE A 218 18.00 -1.89 -2.51
CA ILE A 218 18.96 -1.67 -3.62
C ILE A 218 18.40 -2.25 -4.91
N LEU A 219 17.83 -3.47 -4.91
CA LEU A 219 17.16 -4.01 -6.11
C LEU A 219 16.03 -3.09 -6.59
N ALA A 220 15.18 -2.62 -5.67
CA ALA A 220 14.10 -1.69 -5.98
C ALA A 220 14.61 -0.33 -6.51
N GLY A 221 15.75 0.17 -6.01
CA GLY A 221 16.40 1.35 -6.60
C GLY A 221 16.87 1.10 -8.04
N VAL A 222 17.57 -0.01 -8.28
CA VAL A 222 18.13 -0.36 -9.60
C VAL A 222 17.02 -0.65 -10.62
N VAL A 223 16.02 -1.47 -10.27
CA VAL A 223 14.92 -1.82 -11.17
C VAL A 223 14.06 -0.60 -11.49
N PHE A 224 13.82 0.31 -10.53
CA PHE A 224 13.10 1.55 -10.78
C PHE A 224 13.87 2.50 -11.69
N TRP A 225 15.19 2.61 -11.53
CA TRP A 225 16.05 3.41 -12.42
C TRP A 225 16.09 2.85 -13.85
N CYS A 226 16.23 1.53 -14.00
CA CYS A 226 16.14 0.85 -15.30
C CYS A 226 14.76 1.06 -15.95
N ALA A 227 13.67 0.86 -15.20
CA ALA A 227 12.32 1.03 -15.71
C ALA A 227 12.00 2.50 -16.08
N SER A 228 12.49 3.48 -15.30
CA SER A 228 12.40 4.90 -15.63
C SER A 228 13.18 5.25 -16.90
N THR A 229 14.32 4.60 -17.13
CA THR A 229 15.13 4.77 -18.35
C THR A 229 14.42 4.15 -19.56
N ILE A 230 13.87 2.94 -19.44
CA ILE A 230 13.06 2.28 -20.48
C ILE A 230 11.82 3.13 -20.81
N LEU A 231 11.11 3.65 -19.80
CA LEU A 231 9.95 4.52 -19.98
C LEU A 231 10.32 5.83 -20.69
N ARG A 232 11.45 6.46 -20.34
CA ARG A 232 11.98 7.64 -21.07
C ARG A 232 12.23 7.32 -22.55
N ILE A 233 12.84 6.19 -22.87
CA ILE A 233 13.13 5.77 -24.26
C ILE A 233 11.82 5.51 -25.01
N TYR A 234 10.89 4.78 -24.40
CA TYR A 234 9.55 4.51 -24.98
C TYR A 234 8.78 5.80 -25.27
N LEU A 235 8.75 6.74 -24.32
CA LEU A 235 8.05 8.02 -24.49
C LEU A 235 8.70 8.87 -25.58
N ALA A 236 10.04 8.96 -25.62
CA ALA A 236 10.77 9.67 -26.67
C ALA A 236 10.42 9.11 -28.06
N TYR A 237 10.45 7.77 -28.21
CA TYR A 237 10.06 7.09 -29.44
C TYR A 237 8.61 7.42 -29.85
N VAL A 238 7.64 7.26 -28.94
CA VAL A 238 6.22 7.56 -29.21
C VAL A 238 6.00 9.04 -29.57
N THR A 239 6.72 9.99 -28.95
CA THR A 239 6.65 11.40 -29.33
C THR A 239 7.26 11.69 -30.71
N SER A 240 8.33 10.98 -31.09
CA SER A 240 8.99 11.16 -32.39
C SER A 240 8.18 10.65 -33.59
N THR A 241 7.20 9.76 -33.38
CA THR A 241 6.41 9.13 -34.46
C THR A 241 5.33 10.05 -35.05
N GLY A 242 5.10 11.25 -34.48
CA GLY A 242 4.24 12.27 -35.10
C GLY A 242 2.73 12.04 -34.94
N TYR A 243 2.21 12.37 -33.75
CA TYR A 243 0.79 12.55 -33.42
C TYR A 243 -0.19 11.37 -33.55
N THR A 244 -0.79 11.01 -32.41
CA THR A 244 -2.24 10.73 -32.25
C THR A 244 -2.60 10.81 -30.76
N TYR A 245 -1.74 10.32 -29.87
CA TYR A 245 -1.99 10.20 -28.42
C TYR A 245 -1.80 11.48 -27.59
N GLY A 246 -1.65 12.66 -28.20
CA GLY A 246 -1.11 13.89 -27.57
C GLY A 246 -1.57 14.17 -26.13
N ALA A 247 -2.86 14.46 -25.93
CA ALA A 247 -3.41 14.79 -24.61
C ALA A 247 -3.45 13.60 -23.62
N LEU A 248 -3.45 12.36 -24.12
CA LEU A 248 -3.46 11.14 -23.28
C LEU A 248 -2.05 10.67 -22.90
N ALA A 249 -1.02 11.13 -23.62
CA ALA A 249 0.36 10.69 -23.42
C ALA A 249 0.88 10.99 -22.00
N ALA A 250 0.59 12.17 -21.43
CA ALA A 250 1.04 12.52 -20.08
C ALA A 250 0.34 11.70 -18.97
N PRO A 251 -1.00 11.54 -18.94
CA PRO A 251 -1.66 10.60 -18.03
C PRO A 251 -1.16 9.15 -18.15
N ILE A 252 -0.98 8.64 -19.37
CA ILE A 252 -0.48 7.27 -19.62
C ILE A 252 0.98 7.13 -19.13
N ALA A 253 1.84 8.10 -19.43
CA ALA A 253 3.22 8.14 -18.96
C ALA A 253 3.30 8.11 -17.43
N PHE A 254 2.47 8.90 -16.74
CA PHE A 254 2.45 8.98 -15.28
C PHE A 254 1.88 7.71 -14.63
N LEU A 255 0.87 7.08 -15.24
CA LEU A 255 0.35 5.78 -14.79
C LEU A 255 1.38 4.67 -14.97
N LEU A 256 2.11 4.64 -16.10
CA LEU A 256 3.22 3.70 -16.31
C LEU A 256 4.38 3.95 -15.34
N PHE A 257 4.71 5.21 -15.05
CA PHE A 257 5.74 5.59 -14.08
C PHE A 257 5.40 5.11 -12.66
N THR A 258 4.18 5.40 -12.17
CA THR A 258 3.71 4.96 -10.84
C THR A 258 3.50 3.44 -10.75
N PHE A 259 3.19 2.78 -11.88
CA PHE A 259 3.21 1.32 -12.01
C PHE A 259 4.61 0.74 -11.86
N PHE A 260 5.60 1.25 -12.59
CA PHE A 260 6.98 0.76 -12.49
C PHE A 260 7.62 1.07 -11.15
N LEU A 261 7.28 2.21 -10.52
CA LEU A 261 7.63 2.49 -9.12
C LEU A 261 7.08 1.40 -8.21
N GLY A 262 5.78 1.11 -8.29
CA GLY A 262 5.15 0.12 -7.42
C GLY A 262 5.65 -1.31 -7.65
N PHE A 263 5.81 -1.71 -8.91
CA PHE A 263 6.40 -2.98 -9.32
C PHE A 263 7.80 -3.16 -8.72
N SER A 264 8.62 -2.11 -8.77
CA SER A 264 9.98 -2.19 -8.26
C SER A 264 10.05 -2.30 -6.73
N VAL A 265 9.20 -1.56 -6.01
CA VAL A 265 9.05 -1.66 -4.54
C VAL A 265 8.58 -3.07 -4.13
N ILE A 266 7.63 -3.64 -4.85
CA ILE A 266 7.12 -4.99 -4.53
C ILE A 266 8.20 -6.05 -4.84
N LEU A 267 8.85 -5.99 -6.00
CA LEU A 267 9.92 -6.93 -6.36
C LEU A 267 11.10 -6.90 -5.36
N GLY A 268 11.43 -5.73 -4.80
CA GLY A 268 12.40 -5.60 -3.72
C GLY A 268 11.92 -6.24 -2.40
N ALA A 269 10.63 -6.17 -2.09
CA ALA A 269 10.05 -6.86 -0.93
C ALA A 269 10.06 -8.39 -1.10
N GLU A 270 9.71 -8.90 -2.29
CA GLU A 270 9.77 -10.33 -2.61
C GLU A 270 11.22 -10.86 -2.51
N LEU A 271 12.23 -10.12 -2.99
CA LEU A 271 13.64 -10.50 -2.80
C LEU A 271 14.02 -10.56 -1.30
N ASN A 272 13.61 -9.57 -0.51
CA ASN A 272 13.89 -9.54 0.94
C ASN A 272 13.26 -10.76 1.65
N ALA A 273 12.04 -11.14 1.28
CA ALA A 273 11.37 -12.32 1.81
C ALA A 273 12.08 -13.62 1.41
N VAL A 274 12.44 -13.76 0.13
CA VAL A 274 13.18 -14.92 -0.40
C VAL A 274 14.56 -15.06 0.29
N ILE A 275 15.27 -13.97 0.53
CA ILE A 275 16.52 -13.96 1.32
C ILE A 275 16.28 -14.43 2.76
N GLN A 276 15.22 -13.93 3.42
CA GLN A 276 14.86 -14.34 4.78
C GLN A 276 14.42 -15.81 4.87
N GLN A 277 13.76 -16.35 3.84
CA GLN A 277 13.36 -17.77 3.78
C GLN A 277 14.58 -18.71 3.66
N MET A 278 15.63 -18.32 2.94
CA MET A 278 16.85 -19.15 2.79
C MET A 278 17.89 -18.96 3.90
N TRP A 279 18.04 -17.74 4.42
CA TRP A 279 18.92 -17.42 5.55
C TRP A 279 18.11 -16.70 6.64
N PRO A 280 17.34 -17.42 7.48
CA PRO A 280 16.55 -16.79 8.52
C PRO A 280 17.39 -15.91 9.45
N ALA A 281 16.81 -14.80 9.88
CA ALA A 281 17.38 -13.96 10.93
C ALA A 281 17.28 -14.69 12.28
N GLY A 282 18.32 -14.60 13.12
CA GLY A 282 18.19 -14.90 14.54
C GLY A 282 17.14 -13.98 15.18
N PRO A 283 16.42 -14.44 16.23
CA PRO A 283 15.33 -13.68 16.83
C PRO A 283 15.82 -12.34 17.38
N THR A 284 15.10 -11.26 17.08
CA THR A 284 15.43 -9.91 17.55
C THR A 284 15.40 -9.87 19.08
N HIS A 285 16.25 -9.07 19.72
CA HIS A 285 16.21 -8.88 21.19
C HIS A 285 14.81 -8.48 21.69
N VAL A 286 14.04 -7.71 20.91
CA VAL A 286 12.65 -7.36 21.21
C VAL A 286 11.69 -8.55 21.13
N ASP A 287 11.89 -9.46 20.17
CA ASP A 287 11.13 -10.71 20.09
C ASP A 287 11.48 -11.63 21.27
N GLN A 288 12.77 -11.78 21.59
CA GLN A 288 13.24 -12.56 22.75
C GLN A 288 12.62 -12.04 24.06
N VAL A 289 12.61 -10.72 24.28
CA VAL A 289 12.00 -10.09 25.47
C VAL A 289 10.47 -10.26 25.48
N ARG A 290 9.79 -10.11 24.34
CA ARG A 290 8.33 -10.32 24.26
C ARG A 290 7.98 -11.79 24.53
N ASP A 291 8.73 -12.72 23.96
CA ASP A 291 8.42 -14.15 24.05
C ASP A 291 8.80 -14.69 25.45
N TRP A 292 9.82 -14.12 26.11
CA TRP A 292 10.08 -14.30 27.54
C TRP A 292 8.96 -13.73 28.43
N MET A 293 8.50 -12.51 28.17
CA MET A 293 7.33 -11.92 28.87
C MET A 293 6.07 -12.77 28.68
N ALA A 294 5.85 -13.31 27.48
CA ALA A 294 4.71 -14.18 27.18
C ALA A 294 4.81 -15.51 27.94
N ALA A 295 5.99 -16.13 27.99
CA ALA A 295 6.23 -17.34 28.77
C ALA A 295 5.99 -17.10 30.28
N GLN A 296 6.51 -16.01 30.84
CA GLN A 296 6.29 -15.67 32.25
C GLN A 296 4.84 -15.30 32.56
N THR A 297 4.11 -14.69 31.61
CA THR A 297 2.67 -14.45 31.76
C THR A 297 1.86 -15.76 31.71
N ALA A 298 2.29 -16.73 30.90
CA ALA A 298 1.67 -18.05 30.84
C ALA A 298 1.92 -18.85 32.14
N ASP A 299 3.16 -18.86 32.65
CA ASP A 299 3.53 -19.49 33.93
C ASP A 299 2.73 -18.90 35.10
N ILE A 300 2.63 -17.57 35.20
CA ILE A 300 1.76 -16.89 36.19
C ILE A 300 0.29 -17.32 36.01
N SER A 301 -0.20 -17.45 34.77
CA SER A 301 -1.58 -17.89 34.51
C SER A 301 -1.84 -19.35 34.91
N GLU A 302 -0.88 -20.26 34.73
CA GLU A 302 -1.00 -21.64 35.22
C GLU A 302 -0.89 -21.70 36.74
N GLN A 303 0.02 -20.92 37.33
CA GLN A 303 0.21 -20.85 38.78
C GLN A 303 -1.05 -20.32 39.51
N ILE A 304 -1.73 -19.31 38.94
CA ILE A 304 -3.04 -18.83 39.41
C ILE A 304 -4.13 -19.89 39.21
N LYS A 305 -4.10 -20.66 38.13
CA LYS A 305 -5.05 -21.76 37.87
C LYS A 305 -4.85 -22.96 38.81
N VAL A 306 -3.65 -23.11 39.39
CA VAL A 306 -3.27 -24.15 40.36
C VAL A 306 -3.54 -23.70 41.81
N TRP A 307 -3.83 -22.42 42.09
CA TRP A 307 -4.26 -22.00 43.42
C TRP A 307 -5.51 -22.76 43.89
N PRO A 308 -5.45 -23.49 45.02
CA PRO A 308 -6.59 -24.26 45.49
C PRO A 308 -7.70 -23.32 45.97
N THR A 309 -8.94 -23.58 45.55
CA THR A 309 -10.15 -22.84 45.94
C THR A 309 -10.60 -23.07 47.39
N LYS A 310 -9.64 -23.22 48.31
CA LYS A 310 -9.83 -23.22 49.77
C LYS A 310 -10.02 -21.80 50.32
N LEU A 311 -10.92 -21.04 49.71
CA LEU A 311 -11.59 -19.94 50.40
C LEU A 311 -12.42 -20.59 51.53
N PRO A 312 -12.24 -20.21 52.80
CA PRO A 312 -12.95 -20.83 53.92
C PRO A 312 -14.40 -20.33 53.98
N THR A 313 -15.24 -20.82 53.07
CA THR A 313 -16.71 -20.62 53.04
C THR A 313 -17.41 -21.47 54.11
N GLY A 314 -16.94 -21.34 55.35
CA GLY A 314 -17.64 -21.85 56.52
C GLY A 314 -19.00 -21.14 56.64
N PRO A 315 -20.12 -21.86 56.89
CA PRO A 315 -21.43 -21.25 56.99
C PRO A 315 -21.48 -20.31 58.19
N ILE A 316 -21.89 -19.05 57.96
CA ILE A 316 -22.04 -18.04 59.01
C ILE A 316 -23.22 -18.45 59.90
N ARG A 317 -22.93 -19.16 61.00
CA ARG A 317 -23.91 -19.63 61.98
C ARG A 317 -24.51 -18.43 62.71
N ARG A 318 -25.66 -17.94 62.23
CA ARG A 318 -26.55 -17.07 63.02
C ARG A 318 -27.10 -17.88 64.20
N THR A 319 -26.78 -17.45 65.42
CA THR A 319 -27.35 -18.04 66.65
C THR A 319 -28.72 -17.43 66.92
N SER A 320 -29.77 -18.23 66.75
CA SER A 320 -31.12 -17.94 67.21
C SER A 320 -31.55 -19.00 68.22
N SER A 321 -31.73 -18.59 69.47
CA SER A 321 -32.16 -19.46 70.57
C SER A 321 -33.68 -19.52 70.70
N PRO A 322 -34.23 -20.73 70.93
CA PRO A 322 -35.42 -20.88 71.77
C PRO A 322 -35.14 -21.75 73.01
N HIS A 323 -36.08 -21.72 73.95
CA HIS A 323 -36.09 -22.43 75.25
C HIS A 323 -37.57 -22.76 75.57
N PRO A 324 -37.90 -23.58 76.58
CA PRO A 324 -37.65 -25.02 76.75
C PRO A 324 -38.94 -25.86 76.49
N SER A 325 -39.07 -27.02 77.16
CA SER A 325 -40.13 -28.06 77.11
C SER A 325 -40.05 -29.04 75.91
N ASP A 326 -40.40 -30.33 76.03
CA ASP A 326 -40.91 -31.07 77.21
C ASP A 326 -40.26 -32.49 77.36
N SER A 327 -40.86 -33.37 78.17
CA SER A 327 -40.18 -34.37 78.99
C SER A 327 -40.38 -35.87 78.62
N ALA A 328 -39.52 -36.73 79.23
CA ALA A 328 -39.53 -38.21 79.26
C ALA A 328 -39.24 -38.94 77.92
N ARG A 329 -38.55 -40.10 77.87
CA ARG A 329 -38.32 -41.17 78.87
C ARG A 329 -36.98 -41.92 78.59
N SER A 330 -36.47 -42.70 79.55
CA SER A 330 -35.18 -43.43 79.53
C SER A 330 -35.32 -44.82 80.21
N PRO A 331 -34.27 -45.66 80.41
CA PRO A 331 -33.00 -45.93 79.69
C PRO A 331 -32.77 -47.47 79.44
N GLN A 332 -31.49 -47.89 79.34
CA GLN A 332 -30.93 -49.28 79.27
C GLN A 332 -30.93 -49.91 77.85
N SER A 333 -29.91 -50.65 77.37
CA SER A 333 -28.63 -51.15 77.95
C SER A 333 -27.61 -51.38 76.78
N ARG A 334 -26.30 -51.71 76.88
CA ARG A 334 -25.38 -52.13 77.98
C ARG A 334 -23.91 -51.73 77.62
N ALA A 335 -22.88 -52.32 78.25
CA ALA A 335 -21.44 -52.04 78.05
C ALA A 335 -20.58 -53.29 78.48
N PRO A 336 -19.22 -53.30 78.52
CA PRO A 336 -18.23 -53.05 77.44
C PRO A 336 -16.99 -54.03 77.40
N GLU A 337 -16.18 -53.98 76.31
CA GLU A 337 -14.70 -54.26 76.22
C GLU A 337 -14.11 -55.63 76.71
N PRO A 338 -12.77 -55.94 76.64
CA PRO A 338 -11.57 -55.26 76.06
C PRO A 338 -10.64 -56.13 75.13
N CYS A 339 -9.50 -55.52 74.69
CA CYS A 339 -8.11 -56.01 74.37
C CYS A 339 -7.73 -57.53 74.24
N ALA A 340 -6.66 -57.97 73.54
CA ALA A 340 -5.70 -57.35 72.58
C ALA A 340 -4.95 -58.39 71.64
N PRO A 341 -3.58 -58.56 71.55
CA PRO A 341 -2.89 -58.28 70.27
C PRO A 341 -1.87 -59.32 69.68
N ALA A 342 -1.56 -59.11 68.37
CA ALA A 342 -0.26 -59.21 67.65
C ALA A 342 0.58 -60.52 67.48
N SER A 343 0.91 -60.83 66.21
CA SER A 343 2.10 -61.57 65.68
C SER A 343 2.15 -61.43 64.13
N SER A 344 3.14 -60.81 63.46
CA SER A 344 4.46 -61.33 63.02
C SER A 344 4.37 -62.55 62.06
N VAL A 345 5.06 -62.68 60.90
CA VAL A 345 6.31 -62.08 60.33
C VAL A 345 6.21 -62.01 58.77
N PRO A 346 6.85 -61.06 58.04
CA PRO A 346 6.96 -61.07 56.55
C PRO A 346 8.27 -61.69 56.02
N ASP A 347 8.29 -62.15 54.76
CA ASP A 347 9.52 -62.53 54.02
C ASP A 347 9.43 -62.15 52.53
N ASN A 348 10.56 -62.20 51.81
CA ASN A 348 10.85 -61.45 50.58
C ASN A 348 11.25 -62.36 49.38
N ASP A 349 11.78 -61.70 48.35
CA ASP A 349 13.00 -62.08 47.59
C ASP A 349 12.87 -62.52 46.11
N ARG A 350 13.79 -61.95 45.31
CA ARG A 350 14.25 -62.32 43.95
C ARG A 350 13.24 -62.07 42.81
N ILE A 351 13.47 -61.14 41.88
CA ILE A 351 14.68 -60.81 41.08
C ILE A 351 15.15 -62.00 40.24
N HIS A 352 14.95 -61.91 38.93
CA HIS A 352 16.03 -62.08 37.95
C HIS A 352 15.70 -61.32 36.66
N ALA A 353 16.71 -60.68 36.07
CA ALA A 353 16.68 -60.15 34.73
C ALA A 353 17.81 -60.81 33.93
N ASP A 354 17.63 -60.98 32.63
CA ASP A 354 18.70 -61.24 31.67
C ASP A 354 18.36 -60.60 30.31
N ALA A 355 19.35 -60.42 29.43
CA ALA A 355 19.26 -59.52 28.29
C ALA A 355 19.97 -59.99 27.01
N GLY A 356 19.37 -59.65 25.86
CA GLY A 356 19.93 -59.89 24.52
C GLY A 356 19.26 -61.05 23.76
N ARG A 357 19.48 -61.22 22.45
CA ARG A 357 20.40 -60.48 21.54
C ARG A 357 19.87 -60.48 20.10
N ARG A 358 20.06 -59.33 19.41
CA ARG A 358 20.07 -59.03 17.95
C ARG A 358 19.71 -60.12 16.92
N SER A 359 18.85 -59.75 15.96
CA SER A 359 19.13 -59.61 14.50
C SER A 359 17.90 -58.95 13.82
N GLU A 360 18.00 -57.84 13.08
CA GLU A 360 18.20 -57.79 11.61
C GLU A 360 17.21 -58.72 10.87
N THR A 361 16.29 -58.26 10.01
CA THR A 361 16.52 -57.48 8.77
C THR A 361 15.26 -56.78 8.21
N SER A 362 15.48 -55.85 7.26
CA SER A 362 14.66 -55.50 6.06
C SER A 362 13.12 -55.35 6.10
N GLY A 363 12.63 -54.21 5.58
CA GLY A 363 11.30 -54.07 4.96
C GLY A 363 11.26 -54.59 3.50
N PRO A 364 10.34 -54.15 2.60
CA PRO A 364 9.75 -52.79 2.57
C PRO A 364 8.25 -52.71 2.15
N ASP A 365 7.84 -51.49 1.76
CA ASP A 365 6.80 -51.14 0.77
C ASP A 365 5.28 -51.14 1.06
N THR A 366 4.81 -49.89 1.30
CA THR A 366 3.67 -49.22 0.60
C THR A 366 2.20 -49.42 1.02
N ALA A 367 1.44 -48.34 0.69
CA ALA A 367 0.00 -48.27 0.40
C ALA A 367 -1.03 -48.32 1.55
N GLY A 368 -1.50 -47.12 1.94
CA GLY A 368 -2.93 -46.79 1.86
C GLY A 368 -3.85 -47.09 3.06
N SER A 369 -4.32 -46.04 3.73
CA SER A 369 -5.77 -45.70 3.80
C SER A 369 -6.03 -44.43 4.61
N THR A 370 -6.98 -43.61 4.15
CA THR A 370 -7.44 -42.39 4.85
C THR A 370 -8.93 -42.56 5.21
N PRO A 371 -9.35 -42.35 6.47
CA PRO A 371 -10.78 -42.29 6.81
C PRO A 371 -11.42 -40.97 6.36
N ASP A 372 -12.49 -41.04 5.56
CA ASP A 372 -13.31 -39.86 5.18
C ASP A 372 -14.24 -39.45 6.33
N ALA A 373 -14.32 -38.15 6.62
CA ALA A 373 -15.03 -37.59 7.79
C ALA A 373 -16.05 -36.52 7.37
N ARG A 374 -17.20 -36.97 6.86
CA ARG A 374 -18.21 -36.12 6.21
C ARG A 374 -19.36 -35.73 7.16
N ILE A 375 -19.39 -34.49 7.63
CA ILE A 375 -20.36 -34.01 8.64
C ILE A 375 -21.76 -33.81 8.03
N ARG A 376 -22.76 -34.52 8.57
CA ARG A 376 -24.20 -34.26 8.34
C ARG A 376 -24.71 -33.09 9.21
N ARG A 377 -25.75 -32.40 8.73
CA ARG A 377 -26.65 -31.58 9.58
C ARG A 377 -28.03 -32.26 9.68
N PRO A 378 -28.72 -32.22 10.84
CA PRO A 378 -30.13 -32.58 10.97
C PRO A 378 -31.05 -31.39 10.61
N GLY A 379 -32.37 -31.63 10.59
CA GLY A 379 -33.38 -30.59 10.35
C GLY A 379 -34.74 -30.93 11.00
N SER A 380 -35.59 -29.91 11.06
CA SER A 380 -36.96 -29.87 11.64
C SER A 380 -37.55 -28.47 11.35
N SER A 381 -38.84 -28.18 11.19
CA SER A 381 -40.09 -28.94 10.91
C SER A 381 -41.14 -27.88 10.47
N ASP A 382 -42.22 -28.27 9.80
CA ASP A 382 -43.30 -27.39 9.26
C ASP A 382 -44.26 -26.84 10.37
N PRO A 383 -45.23 -25.90 10.15
CA PRO A 383 -46.21 -25.83 9.03
C PRO A 383 -46.54 -24.44 8.41
N GLY A 384 -47.26 -24.44 7.26
CA GLY A 384 -47.86 -23.25 6.58
C GLY A 384 -49.22 -22.79 7.15
N ILE A 385 -50.20 -22.17 6.45
CA ILE A 385 -50.58 -21.92 5.02
C ILE A 385 -51.60 -20.72 5.03
N PRO A 386 -51.92 -19.90 3.99
CA PRO A 386 -51.48 -19.77 2.57
C PRO A 386 -50.54 -18.54 2.37
N GLY A 387 -50.63 -17.56 1.45
CA GLY A 387 -51.51 -17.09 0.34
C GLY A 387 -50.99 -15.73 -0.20
N THR A 388 -51.40 -15.06 -1.30
CA THR A 388 -52.42 -15.20 -2.37
C THR A 388 -51.73 -14.96 -3.74
N ARG A 389 -52.30 -15.40 -4.88
CA ARG A 389 -51.73 -15.21 -6.23
C ARG A 389 -52.13 -13.87 -6.89
N THR A 390 -51.27 -13.33 -7.79
CA THR A 390 -51.58 -12.71 -9.12
C THR A 390 -50.22 -12.31 -9.76
N ALA A 391 -49.60 -13.15 -10.61
CA ALA A 391 -49.74 -13.25 -12.08
C ALA A 391 -48.83 -12.30 -12.91
N MET A 392 -47.83 -12.91 -13.57
CA MET A 392 -47.10 -12.44 -14.77
C MET A 392 -47.99 -12.56 -16.04
N PRO A 393 -47.58 -12.20 -17.29
CA PRO A 393 -46.30 -11.65 -17.83
C PRO A 393 -46.53 -10.33 -18.64
N GLY A 394 -45.63 -9.74 -19.46
CA GLY A 394 -44.18 -9.92 -19.72
C GLY A 394 -43.76 -9.55 -21.18
N ARG A 395 -42.48 -9.16 -21.39
CA ARG A 395 -41.69 -9.03 -22.66
C ARG A 395 -42.34 -8.42 -23.94
N ARG A 396 -41.68 -7.38 -24.51
CA ARG A 396 -40.89 -7.44 -25.78
C ARG A 396 -40.17 -6.11 -26.12
N ARG A 397 -39.32 -6.12 -27.17
CA ARG A 397 -38.57 -4.96 -27.73
C ARG A 397 -39.06 -4.61 -29.14
N LEU A 398 -39.02 -3.32 -29.50
CA LEU A 398 -38.77 -2.69 -30.83
C LEU A 398 -38.40 -1.20 -30.53
N VAL A 399 -37.50 -0.44 -31.17
CA VAL A 399 -36.79 -0.42 -32.48
C VAL A 399 -37.52 0.39 -33.59
N THR A 400 -37.01 1.61 -33.85
CA THR A 400 -37.26 2.52 -35.01
C THR A 400 -38.71 3.06 -35.19
N ASP A 401 -39.02 4.15 -35.91
CA ASP A 401 -38.21 5.10 -36.74
C ASP A 401 -38.73 6.57 -36.67
N ARG A 402 -37.98 7.48 -37.33
CA ARG A 402 -38.24 8.84 -37.87
C ARG A 402 -39.63 9.54 -37.85
N ALA A 403 -39.51 10.88 -37.85
CA ALA A 403 -40.29 11.90 -38.61
C ALA A 403 -41.74 12.21 -38.15
N ARG A 404 -42.34 13.39 -38.42
CA ARG A 404 -41.90 14.76 -38.83
C ARG A 404 -43.14 15.69 -38.71
N SER A 405 -42.93 17.02 -38.65
CA SER A 405 -43.96 18.10 -38.71
C SER A 405 -44.75 18.33 -37.40
N GLN A 406 -45.34 19.50 -37.12
CA GLN A 406 -45.50 20.73 -37.93
C GLN A 406 -45.59 21.99 -37.03
N GLY A 407 -45.23 23.19 -37.54
CA GLY A 407 -45.55 24.49 -36.91
C GLY A 407 -46.91 25.02 -37.37
N PRO A 408 -47.45 26.12 -36.79
CA PRO A 408 -46.99 27.50 -37.04
C PRO A 408 -46.90 28.38 -35.76
N ALA A 409 -46.57 29.67 -35.71
CA ALA A 409 -45.86 30.68 -36.54
C ALA A 409 -46.56 32.06 -36.46
N HIS A 410 -45.91 33.07 -35.88
CA HIS A 410 -46.15 34.53 -36.02
C HIS A 410 -45.04 35.26 -35.22
N GLY A 411 -44.39 36.34 -35.66
CA GLY A 411 -44.37 36.97 -36.98
C GLY A 411 -43.25 38.02 -37.10
N SER A 412 -42.74 38.22 -38.32
CA SER A 412 -41.87 39.35 -38.74
C SER A 412 -42.69 40.21 -39.74
N PRO A 413 -42.36 41.48 -40.10
CA PRO A 413 -41.14 41.89 -40.86
C PRO A 413 -40.57 43.25 -40.34
N ALA A 414 -39.69 44.04 -40.99
CA ALA A 414 -39.19 44.10 -42.39
C ALA A 414 -37.77 44.74 -42.52
N ALA A 415 -37.25 44.82 -43.76
CA ALA A 415 -36.00 45.46 -44.21
C ALA A 415 -36.33 46.57 -45.26
N PRO A 416 -35.52 47.02 -46.28
CA PRO A 416 -34.16 46.68 -46.75
C PRO A 416 -33.29 47.89 -47.24
N GLU A 417 -32.37 47.66 -48.23
CA GLU A 417 -31.53 48.59 -49.03
C GLU A 417 -30.23 49.16 -48.39
N GLY A 418 -29.12 49.47 -49.10
CA GLY A 418 -28.79 49.45 -50.54
C GLY A 418 -27.25 49.45 -50.86
N ARG A 419 -26.86 49.48 -52.15
CA ARG A 419 -25.48 49.27 -52.74
C ARG A 419 -24.92 50.58 -53.40
N PRO A 420 -23.79 50.63 -54.18
CA PRO A 420 -22.45 49.97 -54.19
C PRO A 420 -21.25 50.94 -54.51
N ARG A 421 -19.99 50.45 -54.67
CA ARG A 421 -19.01 50.87 -55.75
C ARG A 421 -17.76 49.97 -55.90
N ARG A 422 -16.87 50.26 -56.88
CA ARG A 422 -15.80 49.37 -57.46
C ARG A 422 -14.35 49.89 -57.29
N ARG A 423 -13.37 48.96 -57.27
CA ARG A 423 -12.03 48.95 -57.97
C ARG A 423 -11.45 47.52 -57.76
N VAL A 424 -11.13 46.63 -58.72
CA VAL A 424 -10.41 46.63 -60.03
C VAL A 424 -8.89 46.46 -59.90
N GLU A 425 -8.41 45.22 -60.08
CA GLU A 425 -7.18 44.76 -60.78
C GLU A 425 -7.15 43.19 -60.73
N GLN A 426 -7.25 42.49 -61.88
CA GLN A 426 -6.19 41.75 -62.61
C GLN A 426 -5.63 40.53 -61.82
N HIS A 427 -5.88 39.25 -62.18
CA HIS A 427 -5.36 38.44 -63.31
C HIS A 427 -3.82 38.49 -63.47
N THR A 428 -3.07 37.41 -63.74
CA THR A 428 -3.34 36.16 -64.52
C THR A 428 -2.78 34.87 -63.80
N PRO A 429 -2.66 33.64 -64.39
CA PRO A 429 -2.73 32.38 -63.62
C PRO A 429 -1.49 31.45 -63.67
N TYR A 430 -1.67 30.23 -63.12
CA TYR A 430 -0.78 29.06 -63.15
C TYR A 430 -0.84 28.29 -64.48
N ASP A 431 0.32 27.84 -65.01
CA ASP A 431 0.45 26.66 -65.88
C ASP A 431 1.92 26.13 -65.88
N PRO A 432 2.20 24.80 -66.03
CA PRO A 432 3.56 24.25 -65.96
C PRO A 432 4.04 23.54 -67.25
N ARG A 433 5.37 23.42 -67.47
CA ARG A 433 6.12 22.21 -67.95
C ARG A 433 7.48 22.48 -68.63
N THR A 434 8.47 21.64 -68.26
CA THR A 434 9.56 21.12 -69.14
C THR A 434 10.64 22.14 -69.64
N PRO A 435 11.75 21.74 -70.28
CA PRO A 435 12.98 21.44 -69.53
C PRO A 435 14.30 21.92 -70.20
N ASP A 436 15.42 21.34 -69.74
CA ASP A 436 16.61 20.94 -70.53
C ASP A 436 17.92 21.77 -70.44
N ASP A 437 19.00 21.08 -70.82
CA ASP A 437 20.44 21.33 -70.70
C ASP A 437 20.96 22.69 -71.23
N ARG A 438 21.92 23.28 -70.49
CA ARG A 438 23.22 23.70 -71.08
C ARG A 438 24.32 24.04 -70.06
N ARG A 439 25.33 23.16 -70.06
CA ARG A 439 26.79 23.41 -69.96
C ARG A 439 27.29 24.87 -69.78
N ALA A 440 28.21 25.06 -68.83
CA ALA A 440 29.49 25.77 -69.01
C ALA A 440 30.50 25.33 -67.90
N PRO A 441 31.83 25.48 -68.08
CA PRO A 441 32.83 24.64 -67.39
C PRO A 441 33.89 25.40 -66.57
N ASP A 442 34.89 24.64 -66.08
CA ASP A 442 36.21 25.03 -65.53
C ASP A 442 36.17 25.77 -64.16
N ASP A 443 37.08 25.56 -63.19
CA ASP A 443 38.27 24.69 -63.08
C ASP A 443 38.15 23.65 -61.93
#